data_AF-A0AAQ3X483-F1
#
_entry.id   AF-A0AAQ3X483-F1
#
_cell.length_a   1.000
_cell.length_b   1.000
_cell.length_c   1.000
_cell.angle_alpha   90.00
_cell.angle_beta   90.00
_cell.angle_gamma   90.00
#
_symmetry.space_group_name_H-M   'P 1'
#
loop_
_entity.id
_entity.type
_entity.pdbx_description
1 polymer ?
#
loop_
_entity_poly.entity_id
_entity_poly.type
_entity_poly.pdbx_seq_one_letter_code
_entity_poly.pdbx_strand_id
1 'polypeptide(L)'
;MPIIPRLKRLFLSMKIAKSMRWHKERRRGSHSEDVMVHPADGDAWKALDEFDPEFARDPRSVRLGLATDGFTPFSTSASPYSCWPVFIMPYNLPPEMVLKDEFIFLALVIPGPKHPEKNLNVFLCPLIEELKQLWTRVKAYDSYTKKEFNLHAAYLCLTDGTIHKDLAQLSHGLVKARNYNRYDVSGFRFRTAKLEKSRPFAAIVNSEIMTTAYDANENLVHYYGVLQNIVKYEFDGSKPLSVVFFECDWFHPHNGTRVDNFGMVELKHGSKLQG
;
A
#
# COMPACT_ATOMS: atom_id res chain seq x y z
N MET A 1 -9.43 11.92 17.63
CA MET A 1 -10.83 11.72 17.17
C MET A 1 -11.29 10.35 17.63
N PRO A 2 -12.41 10.24 18.35
CA PRO A 2 -12.76 8.98 19.00
C PRO A 2 -13.16 7.89 18.00
N ILE A 3 -12.63 6.69 18.20
CA ILE A 3 -12.78 5.55 17.29
C ILE A 3 -14.04 4.75 17.61
N ILE A 4 -14.44 4.67 18.89
CA ILE A 4 -15.61 3.87 19.32
C ILE A 4 -16.89 4.33 18.62
N PRO A 5 -17.26 5.62 18.57
CA PRO A 5 -18.47 6.07 17.88
C PRO A 5 -18.44 5.78 16.38
N ARG A 6 -17.25 5.82 15.77
CA ARG A 6 -17.06 5.56 14.33
C ARG A 6 -17.29 4.09 14.01
N LEU A 7 -16.77 3.18 14.84
CA LEU A 7 -17.03 1.75 14.71
C LEU A 7 -18.52 1.43 14.92
N LYS A 8 -19.16 2.01 15.94
CA LYS A 8 -20.62 1.86 16.14
C LYS A 8 -21.40 2.30 14.89
N ARG A 9 -20.99 3.42 14.27
CA ARG A 9 -21.64 3.94 13.06
C ARG A 9 -21.57 2.97 11.87
N LEU A 10 -20.50 2.19 11.72
CA LEU A 10 -20.41 1.16 10.68
C LEU A 10 -21.52 0.11 10.82
N PHE A 11 -21.91 -0.23 12.05
CA PHE A 11 -22.99 -1.18 12.32
C PHE A 11 -24.41 -0.58 12.21
N LEU A 12 -24.54 0.75 12.15
CA LEU A 12 -25.85 1.41 11.97
C LEU A 12 -26.33 1.40 10.52
N SER A 13 -25.44 1.24 9.54
CA SER A 13 -25.81 1.08 8.14
C SER A 13 -25.98 -0.39 7.80
N MET A 14 -27.18 -0.80 7.38
CA MET A 14 -27.49 -2.21 7.10
C MET A 14 -26.53 -2.83 6.06
N LYS A 15 -26.16 -2.06 5.03
CA LYS A 15 -25.22 -2.53 3.98
C LYS A 15 -23.82 -2.73 4.55
N ILE A 16 -23.30 -1.76 5.29
CA ILE A 16 -21.95 -1.81 5.87
C ILE A 16 -21.88 -2.87 6.97
N ALA A 17 -22.89 -2.96 7.83
CA ALA A 17 -22.98 -3.95 8.90
C ALA A 17 -22.95 -5.39 8.37
N LYS A 18 -23.59 -5.64 7.21
CA LYS A 18 -23.46 -6.92 6.49
C LYS A 18 -22.02 -7.13 6.01
N SER A 19 -21.40 -6.12 5.40
CA SER A 19 -20.00 -6.20 4.94
C SER A 19 -18.99 -6.39 6.09
N MET A 20 -19.27 -5.90 7.30
CA MET A 20 -18.40 -6.10 8.48
C MET A 20 -18.31 -7.56 8.93
N ARG A 21 -19.20 -8.43 8.45
CA ARG A 21 -19.19 -9.88 8.72
C ARG A 21 -18.53 -10.69 7.60
N TRP A 22 -18.11 -10.01 6.53
CA TRP A 22 -17.61 -10.63 5.30
C TRP A 22 -16.44 -11.58 5.55
N HIS A 23 -15.46 -11.19 6.38
CA HIS A 23 -14.28 -12.02 6.65
C HIS A 23 -14.60 -13.46 7.08
N LYS A 24 -15.72 -13.66 7.80
CA LYS A 24 -16.18 -14.95 8.31
C LYS A 24 -17.23 -15.61 7.43
N GLU A 25 -18.05 -14.82 6.75
CA GLU A 25 -19.17 -15.30 5.90
C GLU A 25 -18.79 -15.47 4.43
N ARG A 26 -17.58 -15.07 4.04
CA ARG A 26 -17.09 -15.23 2.67
C ARG A 26 -17.04 -16.70 2.27
N ARG A 27 -17.32 -16.95 1.00
CA ARG A 27 -16.94 -18.21 0.34
C ARG A 27 -15.56 -17.95 -0.27
N ARG A 28 -14.51 -18.65 0.19
CA ARG A 28 -13.26 -18.70 -0.56
C ARG A 28 -13.60 -19.30 -1.93
N GLY A 29 -13.36 -18.54 -3.01
CA GLY A 29 -13.55 -19.02 -4.38
C GLY A 29 -12.50 -20.08 -4.76
N SER A 30 -12.27 -20.30 -6.05
CA SER A 30 -11.30 -21.30 -6.56
C SER A 30 -9.81 -20.95 -6.33
N HIS A 31 -9.49 -20.06 -5.39
CA HIS A 31 -8.10 -19.72 -5.07
C HIS A 31 -7.53 -20.80 -4.17
N SER A 32 -6.30 -21.23 -4.44
CA SER A 32 -5.57 -22.17 -3.59
C SER A 32 -5.37 -21.58 -2.18
N GLU A 33 -5.32 -22.45 -1.17
CA GLU A 33 -5.16 -22.02 0.24
C GLU A 33 -3.86 -21.24 0.49
N ASP A 34 -2.87 -21.41 -0.38
CA ASP A 34 -1.55 -20.76 -0.32
C ASP A 34 -1.55 -19.29 -0.76
N VAL A 35 -2.65 -18.76 -1.32
CA VAL A 35 -2.71 -17.37 -1.79
C VAL A 35 -3.45 -16.50 -0.78
N MET A 36 -2.72 -15.55 -0.19
CA MET A 36 -3.29 -14.53 0.68
C MET A 36 -4.01 -13.46 -0.16
N VAL A 37 -5.32 -13.32 0.01
CA VAL A 37 -6.13 -12.32 -0.71
C VAL A 37 -6.71 -11.24 0.22
N HIS A 38 -6.59 -11.44 1.53
CA HIS A 38 -7.13 -10.55 2.54
C HIS A 38 -6.37 -10.72 3.87
N PRO A 39 -6.27 -9.70 4.76
CA PRO A 39 -5.63 -9.84 6.08
C PRO A 39 -6.17 -10.99 6.94
N ALA A 40 -7.43 -11.40 6.71
CA ALA A 40 -8.03 -12.57 7.37
C ALA A 40 -7.47 -13.93 6.96
N ASP A 41 -6.65 -13.98 5.90
CA ASP A 41 -5.89 -15.16 5.51
C ASP A 41 -4.53 -15.25 6.23
N GLY A 42 -4.07 -14.15 6.82
CA GLY A 42 -2.75 -14.02 7.44
C GLY A 42 -2.64 -14.69 8.82
N ASP A 43 -1.42 -15.04 9.20
CA ASP A 43 -1.15 -15.81 10.41
C ASP A 43 -1.41 -15.00 11.69
N ALA A 44 -1.21 -13.68 11.66
CA ALA A 44 -1.60 -12.80 12.77
C ALA A 44 -3.10 -12.90 13.09
N TRP A 45 -3.95 -13.07 12.07
CA TRP A 45 -5.39 -13.24 12.27
C TRP A 45 -5.71 -14.59 12.91
N LYS A 46 -5.10 -15.66 12.40
CA LYS A 46 -5.27 -17.01 12.95
C LYS A 46 -4.78 -17.09 14.40
N ALA A 47 -3.63 -16.49 14.70
CA ALA A 47 -3.07 -16.43 16.04
C ALA A 47 -3.99 -15.69 17.02
N LEU A 48 -4.63 -14.60 16.60
CA LEU A 48 -5.63 -13.92 17.43
C LEU A 48 -6.86 -14.80 17.65
N ASP A 49 -7.30 -15.53 16.62
CA ASP A 49 -8.46 -16.40 16.70
C ASP A 49 -8.21 -17.61 17.62
N GLU A 50 -6.97 -18.12 17.63
CA GLU A 50 -6.50 -19.15 18.57
C GLU A 50 -6.37 -18.63 20.00
N PHE A 51 -5.89 -17.39 20.16
CA PHE A 51 -5.70 -16.75 21.45
C PHE A 51 -7.04 -16.48 22.18
N ASP A 52 -8.07 -16.02 21.45
CA ASP A 52 -9.41 -15.79 21.99
C ASP A 52 -10.51 -16.35 21.07
N PRO A 53 -10.92 -17.61 21.28
CA PRO A 53 -11.99 -18.24 20.51
C PRO A 53 -13.36 -17.55 20.68
N GLU A 54 -13.62 -16.90 21.82
CA GLU A 54 -14.86 -16.15 22.05
C GLU A 54 -14.89 -14.88 21.20
N PHE A 55 -13.75 -14.19 21.06
CA PHE A 55 -13.57 -13.09 20.10
C PHE A 55 -13.79 -13.58 18.67
N ALA A 56 -13.15 -14.67 18.28
CA ALA A 56 -13.26 -15.24 16.92
C ALA A 56 -14.67 -15.72 16.59
N ARG A 57 -15.45 -16.15 17.60
CA ARG A 57 -16.79 -16.70 17.41
C ARG A 57 -17.78 -15.67 16.85
N ASP A 58 -17.76 -14.43 17.34
CA ASP A 58 -18.67 -13.38 16.85
C ASP A 58 -18.12 -12.75 15.55
N PRO A 59 -18.81 -12.86 14.39
CA PRO A 59 -18.40 -12.21 13.14
C PRO A 59 -18.40 -10.67 13.23
N ARG A 60 -18.95 -10.08 14.29
CA ARG A 60 -18.97 -8.63 14.52
C ARG A 60 -17.79 -8.14 15.36
N SER A 61 -16.95 -9.05 15.87
CA SER A 61 -15.67 -8.71 16.48
C SER A 61 -14.76 -8.08 15.43
N VAL A 62 -14.29 -6.86 15.69
CA VAL A 62 -13.57 -6.04 14.72
C VAL A 62 -12.06 -6.20 14.88
N ARG A 63 -11.35 -6.49 13.81
CA ARG A 63 -9.88 -6.47 13.75
C ARG A 63 -9.44 -5.20 13.06
N LEU A 64 -8.60 -4.43 13.74
CA LEU A 64 -8.19 -3.09 13.34
C LEU A 64 -6.74 -3.11 12.86
N GLY A 65 -6.49 -2.64 11.65
CA GLY A 65 -5.16 -2.24 11.21
C GLY A 65 -4.81 -0.85 11.72
N LEU A 66 -3.53 -0.62 11.98
CA LEU A 66 -2.99 0.70 12.35
C LEU A 66 -1.84 1.03 11.40
N ALA A 67 -1.87 2.24 10.85
CA ALA A 67 -0.78 2.77 10.04
C ALA A 67 -0.40 4.17 10.53
N THR A 68 0.90 4.44 10.60
CA THR A 68 1.45 5.76 10.93
C THR A 68 2.56 6.08 9.95
N ASP A 69 2.55 7.28 9.39
CA ASP A 69 3.62 7.77 8.52
C ASP A 69 3.93 9.24 8.83
N GLY A 70 5.14 9.70 8.50
CA GLY A 70 5.54 11.10 8.63
C GLY A 70 5.11 11.92 7.42
N PHE A 71 4.26 12.93 7.64
CA PHE A 71 3.76 13.83 6.61
C PHE A 71 4.21 15.28 6.85
N THR A 72 4.51 16.04 5.79
CA THR A 72 4.82 17.48 5.87
C THR A 72 3.71 18.26 5.13
N PRO A 73 2.73 18.86 5.84
CA PRO A 73 1.56 19.48 5.22
C PRO A 73 1.80 20.78 4.45
N PHE A 74 2.96 21.44 4.60
CA PHE A 74 3.24 22.72 3.96
C PHE A 74 4.40 22.62 2.96
N SER A 75 4.28 23.36 1.85
CA SER A 75 5.26 23.42 0.76
C SER A 75 6.56 24.14 1.18
N THR A 76 7.57 24.01 0.33
CA THR A 76 8.99 24.38 0.46
C THR A 76 9.33 25.80 0.93
N SER A 77 8.34 26.69 1.07
CA SER A 77 8.49 28.10 1.49
C SER A 77 7.93 28.42 2.88
N ALA A 78 7.28 27.46 3.56
CA ALA A 78 6.82 27.61 4.94
C ALA A 78 7.76 26.89 5.93
N SER A 79 7.65 27.22 7.22
CA SER A 79 8.42 26.56 8.28
C SER A 79 8.22 25.03 8.24
N PRO A 80 9.29 24.23 8.44
CA PRO A 80 9.21 22.77 8.35
C PRO A 80 8.42 22.22 9.54
N TYR A 81 7.11 22.07 9.36
CA TYR A 81 6.23 21.36 10.28
C TYR A 81 5.95 19.98 9.69
N SER A 82 6.31 18.92 10.42
CA SER A 82 5.86 17.57 10.11
C SER A 82 4.77 17.15 11.08
N CYS A 83 3.92 16.21 10.70
CA CYS A 83 2.98 15.54 11.58
C CYS A 83 2.90 14.06 11.22
N TRP A 84 2.56 13.24 12.20
CA TRP A 84 2.39 11.80 12.01
C TRP A 84 0.92 11.46 12.22
N PRO A 85 0.11 11.40 11.15
CA PRO A 85 -1.24 10.88 11.25
C PRO A 85 -1.23 9.40 11.63
N VAL A 86 -2.10 9.02 12.55
CA VAL A 86 -2.39 7.63 12.92
C VAL A 86 -3.72 7.25 12.31
N PHE A 87 -3.66 6.34 11.33
CA PHE A 87 -4.82 5.81 10.63
C PHE A 87 -5.22 4.45 11.19
N ILE A 88 -6.53 4.20 11.24
CA ILE A 88 -7.12 2.94 11.65
C ILE A 88 -8.05 2.43 10.56
N MET A 89 -7.94 1.14 10.24
CA MET A 89 -8.74 0.51 9.19
C MET A 89 -9.41 -0.75 9.73
N PRO A 90 -10.74 -0.92 9.57
CA PRO A 90 -11.42 -2.13 9.98
C PRO A 90 -11.19 -3.24 8.94
N TYR A 91 -10.28 -4.18 9.23
CA TYR A 91 -9.97 -5.32 8.36
C TYR A 91 -11.11 -6.35 8.25
N ASN A 92 -12.27 -6.08 8.81
CA ASN A 92 -13.46 -6.93 8.68
C ASN A 92 -14.12 -6.82 7.30
N LEU A 93 -13.92 -5.68 6.63
CA LEU A 93 -14.55 -5.35 5.36
C LEU A 93 -13.92 -6.13 4.20
N PRO A 94 -14.65 -6.34 3.10
CA PRO A 94 -14.09 -6.96 1.90
C PRO A 94 -12.94 -6.12 1.30
N PRO A 95 -12.04 -6.74 0.50
CA PRO A 95 -10.91 -6.07 -0.15
C PRO A 95 -11.29 -4.80 -0.92
N GLU A 96 -12.46 -4.80 -1.55
CA GLU A 96 -13.01 -3.67 -2.33
C GLU A 96 -13.40 -2.44 -1.48
N MET A 97 -13.48 -2.60 -0.16
CA MET A 97 -13.94 -1.57 0.77
C MET A 97 -12.87 -1.19 1.80
N VAL A 98 -12.06 -2.13 2.25
CA VAL A 98 -11.19 -1.97 3.43
C VAL A 98 -10.21 -0.79 3.35
N LEU A 99 -9.74 -0.43 2.15
CA LEU A 99 -8.81 0.70 1.92
C LEU A 99 -9.47 1.92 1.24
N LYS A 100 -10.81 1.98 1.16
CA LYS A 100 -11.47 3.22 0.72
C LYS A 100 -11.38 4.28 1.82
N ASP A 101 -11.24 5.52 1.41
CA ASP A 101 -11.14 6.71 2.26
C ASP A 101 -12.24 6.80 3.33
N GLU A 102 -13.47 6.39 3.01
CA GLU A 102 -14.60 6.35 3.93
C GLU A 102 -14.39 5.43 5.16
N PHE A 103 -13.56 4.39 5.00
CA PHE A 103 -13.29 3.38 6.02
C PHE A 103 -11.90 3.53 6.68
N ILE A 104 -11.08 4.47 6.18
CA ILE A 104 -9.82 4.84 6.81
C ILE A 104 -10.06 5.94 7.84
N PHE A 105 -9.78 5.64 9.10
CA PHE A 105 -10.06 6.52 10.21
C PHE A 105 -8.82 7.21 10.72
N LEU A 106 -8.73 8.53 10.53
CA LEU A 106 -7.74 9.32 11.28
C LEU A 106 -8.10 9.31 12.77
N ALA A 107 -7.31 8.61 13.57
CA ALA A 107 -7.51 8.48 15.02
C ALA A 107 -6.79 9.58 15.78
N LEU A 108 -5.53 9.83 15.44
CA LEU A 108 -4.65 10.80 16.08
C LEU A 108 -3.81 11.52 15.04
N VAL A 109 -3.36 12.74 15.36
CA VAL A 109 -2.33 13.45 14.62
C VAL A 109 -1.26 13.83 15.62
N ILE A 110 -0.06 13.30 15.46
CA ILE A 110 1.05 13.57 16.36
C ILE A 110 1.87 14.73 15.76
N PRO A 111 2.01 15.86 16.45
CA PRO A 111 2.77 16.99 15.93
C PRO A 111 4.27 16.66 15.90
N GLY A 112 4.93 16.95 14.78
CA GLY A 112 6.38 17.03 14.65
C GLY A 112 6.89 18.47 14.91
N PRO A 113 8.18 18.79 14.71
CA PRO A 113 9.22 18.01 14.02
C PRO A 113 10.17 17.23 14.94
N LYS A 114 10.11 17.42 16.26
CA LYS A 114 10.88 16.61 17.21
C LYS A 114 10.25 15.23 17.28
N HIS A 115 10.93 14.23 16.69
CA HIS A 115 10.49 12.84 16.65
C HIS A 115 9.97 12.39 18.04
N PRO A 116 8.77 11.80 18.15
CA PRO A 116 8.23 11.33 19.42
C PRO A 116 8.88 10.01 19.87
N GLU A 117 10.13 9.72 19.50
CA GLU A 117 10.79 8.42 19.70
C GLU A 117 10.73 7.95 21.16
N LYS A 118 10.84 8.91 22.10
CA LYS A 118 10.78 8.65 23.54
C LYS A 118 9.39 8.84 24.16
N ASN A 119 8.46 9.52 23.48
CA ASN A 119 7.14 9.91 24.03
C ASN A 119 5.95 9.45 23.18
N LEU A 120 6.16 8.60 22.17
CA LEU A 120 5.10 8.10 21.27
C LEU A 120 3.96 7.47 22.07
N ASN A 121 4.32 6.70 23.10
CA ASN A 121 3.36 6.08 24.02
C ASN A 121 2.43 7.10 24.68
N VAL A 122 2.93 8.31 25.00
CA VAL A 122 2.12 9.38 25.61
C VAL A 122 1.07 9.91 24.63
N PHE A 123 1.42 10.03 23.36
CA PHE A 123 0.49 10.47 22.31
C PHE A 123 -0.52 9.38 21.94
N LEU A 124 -0.14 8.12 22.06
CA LEU A 124 -1.01 6.97 21.81
C LEU A 124 -1.94 6.64 22.98
N CYS A 125 -1.66 7.11 24.21
CA CYS A 125 -2.50 6.92 25.39
C CYS A 125 -4.02 7.03 25.12
N PRO A 126 -4.54 8.12 24.53
CA PRO A 126 -5.99 8.22 24.28
C PRO A 126 -6.52 7.11 23.37
N LEU A 127 -5.76 6.70 22.37
CA LEU A 127 -6.14 5.58 21.50
C LEU A 127 -6.06 4.24 22.23
N ILE A 128 -5.03 4.04 23.05
CA ILE A 128 -4.87 2.82 23.87
C ILE A 128 -6.04 2.66 24.83
N GLU A 129 -6.50 3.75 25.47
CA GLU A 129 -7.65 3.70 26.37
C GLU A 129 -8.95 3.35 25.64
N GLU A 130 -9.16 3.82 24.41
CA GLU A 130 -10.30 3.39 23.60
C GLU A 130 -10.20 1.92 23.15
N LEU A 131 -8.99 1.46 22.79
CA LEU A 131 -8.75 0.05 22.44
C LEU A 131 -8.99 -0.87 23.65
N LYS A 132 -8.57 -0.47 24.84
CA LYS A 132 -8.88 -1.19 26.09
C LYS A 132 -10.39 -1.27 26.34
N GLN A 133 -11.11 -0.16 26.14
CA GLN A 133 -12.57 -0.15 26.27
C GLN A 133 -13.23 -1.11 25.27
N LEU A 134 -12.77 -1.09 24.01
CA LEU A 134 -13.25 -2.02 22.98
C LEU A 134 -12.95 -3.47 23.32
N TRP A 135 -11.80 -3.76 23.94
CA TRP A 135 -11.44 -5.09 24.43
C TRP A 135 -12.32 -5.53 25.61
N THR A 136 -12.65 -4.63 26.53
CA THR A 136 -13.64 -4.88 27.60
C THR A 136 -15.10 -4.95 27.11
N ARG A 137 -15.30 -4.75 25.80
CA ARG A 137 -16.56 -4.77 25.06
C ARG A 137 -17.48 -3.58 25.33
N VAL A 138 -18.00 -2.98 24.27
CA VAL A 138 -18.89 -1.81 24.34
C VAL A 138 -20.24 -2.13 23.73
N LYS A 139 -21.36 -1.70 24.35
CA LYS A 139 -22.70 -1.88 23.78
C LYS A 139 -22.84 -1.19 22.42
N ALA A 140 -23.30 -1.92 21.42
CA ALA A 140 -23.59 -1.43 20.07
C ALA A 140 -24.85 -2.11 19.51
N TYR A 141 -25.40 -1.52 18.46
CA TYR A 141 -26.57 -2.04 17.76
C TYR A 141 -26.17 -2.40 16.32
N ASP A 142 -26.51 -3.61 15.91
CA ASP A 142 -26.32 -4.09 14.54
C ASP A 142 -27.63 -3.94 13.76
N SER A 143 -27.64 -2.99 12.83
CA SER A 143 -28.79 -2.71 11.96
C SER A 143 -29.12 -3.84 10.98
N TYR A 144 -28.16 -4.71 10.66
CA TYR A 144 -28.38 -5.84 9.76
C TYR A 144 -29.12 -6.98 10.44
N THR A 145 -28.70 -7.37 11.65
CA THR A 145 -29.39 -8.40 12.44
C THR A 145 -30.52 -7.85 13.31
N LYS A 146 -30.63 -6.52 13.41
CA LYS A 146 -31.56 -5.80 14.30
C LYS A 146 -31.43 -6.20 15.76
N LYS A 147 -30.20 -6.42 16.22
CA LYS A 147 -29.91 -6.90 17.58
C LYS A 147 -28.83 -6.06 18.22
N GLU A 148 -28.95 -5.88 19.53
CA GLU A 148 -27.85 -5.39 20.33
C GLU A 148 -26.76 -6.45 20.45
N PHE A 149 -25.52 -5.97 20.48
CA PHE A 149 -24.36 -6.82 20.69
C PHE A 149 -23.28 -6.05 21.47
N ASN A 150 -22.31 -6.82 21.94
CA ASN A 150 -21.15 -6.28 22.60
C ASN A 150 -20.06 -6.12 21.54
N LEU A 151 -19.84 -4.88 21.08
CA LEU A 151 -18.76 -4.54 20.15
C LEU A 151 -17.43 -4.83 20.83
N HIS A 152 -16.73 -5.81 20.27
CA HIS A 152 -15.40 -6.23 20.68
C HIS A 152 -14.44 -5.87 19.56
N ALA A 153 -13.29 -5.25 19.86
CA ALA A 153 -12.29 -4.98 18.84
C ALA A 153 -10.87 -5.22 19.34
N ALA A 154 -10.02 -5.67 18.44
CA ALA A 154 -8.61 -5.92 18.66
C ALA A 154 -7.80 -5.20 17.59
N TYR A 155 -6.66 -4.64 17.99
CA TYR A 155 -5.66 -4.19 17.04
C TYR A 155 -4.87 -5.40 16.53
N LEU A 156 -4.76 -5.53 15.21
CA LEU A 156 -3.97 -6.54 14.53
C LEU A 156 -2.68 -5.90 14.03
N CYS A 157 -1.56 -6.26 14.66
CA CYS A 157 -0.26 -5.92 14.14
C CYS A 157 0.08 -6.94 13.04
N LEU A 158 0.19 -6.48 11.79
CA LEU A 158 0.76 -7.29 10.70
C LEU A 158 2.29 -7.37 10.84
N THR A 159 2.78 -7.58 12.05
CA THR A 159 4.15 -8.05 12.26
C THR A 159 4.06 -9.55 12.34
N ASP A 160 4.00 -10.17 11.17
CA ASP A 160 4.28 -11.60 11.10
C ASP A 160 5.73 -11.82 11.58
N GLY A 161 5.97 -12.90 12.31
CA GLY A 161 7.33 -13.35 12.62
C GLY A 161 8.12 -13.74 11.36
N THR A 162 7.46 -13.71 10.20
CA THR A 162 7.98 -14.05 8.88
C THR A 162 7.89 -12.89 7.88
N ILE A 163 7.90 -11.62 8.31
CA ILE A 163 8.10 -10.51 7.35
C ILE A 163 9.37 -10.79 6.56
N HIS A 164 9.22 -10.88 5.23
CA HIS A 164 10.34 -11.09 4.33
C HIS A 164 11.42 -10.04 4.63
N LYS A 165 12.66 -10.46 4.86
CA LYS A 165 13.72 -9.57 5.35
C LYS A 165 13.91 -8.32 4.47
N ASP A 166 13.63 -8.43 3.16
CA ASP A 166 13.60 -7.26 2.27
C ASP A 166 12.48 -6.29 2.60
N LEU A 167 11.25 -6.76 2.81
CA LEU A 167 10.11 -5.89 3.16
C LEU A 167 10.33 -5.20 4.50
N ALA A 168 10.89 -5.92 5.48
CA ALA A 168 11.29 -5.33 6.76
C ALA A 168 12.32 -4.21 6.55
N GLN A 169 13.37 -4.48 5.76
CA GLN A 169 14.42 -3.49 5.46
C GLN A 169 13.90 -2.29 4.64
N LEU A 170 12.98 -2.50 3.70
CA LEU A 170 12.32 -1.42 2.95
C LEU A 170 11.53 -0.49 3.89
N SER A 171 10.90 -1.04 4.94
CA SER A 171 10.09 -0.26 5.87
C SER A 171 10.89 0.68 6.79
N HIS A 172 12.22 0.49 6.91
CA HIS A 172 13.06 1.33 7.77
C HIS A 172 13.25 2.76 7.24
N GLY A 173 12.91 3.04 5.97
CA GLY A 173 12.89 4.40 5.42
C GLY A 173 14.25 5.10 5.26
N LEU A 174 15.36 4.48 5.69
CA LEU A 174 16.72 4.99 5.49
C LEU A 174 17.21 4.63 4.08
N VAL A 175 17.09 5.60 3.17
CA VAL A 175 17.36 5.38 1.75
C VAL A 175 18.34 6.40 1.19
N LYS A 176 19.32 5.94 0.42
CA LYS A 176 20.20 6.78 -0.41
C LYS A 176 19.77 6.67 -1.87
N ALA A 177 19.38 7.78 -2.48
CA ALA A 177 19.04 7.85 -3.89
C ALA A 177 20.23 8.36 -4.72
N ARG A 178 20.49 7.73 -5.87
CA ARG A 178 21.50 8.18 -6.84
C ARG A 178 20.96 8.12 -8.26
N ASN A 179 21.21 9.17 -9.03
CA ASN A 179 20.84 9.23 -10.44
C ASN A 179 21.98 8.74 -11.33
N TYR A 180 21.62 8.02 -12.39
CA TYR A 180 22.55 7.49 -13.38
C TYR A 180 22.12 7.83 -14.80
N ASN A 181 23.10 8.11 -15.65
CA ASN A 181 22.86 8.26 -17.10
C ASN A 181 23.03 6.93 -17.87
N ARG A 182 23.57 5.91 -17.20
CA ARG A 182 23.84 4.58 -17.73
C ARG A 182 23.69 3.56 -16.61
N TYR A 183 23.03 2.44 -16.90
CA TYR A 183 22.88 1.36 -15.93
C TYR A 183 22.93 0.00 -16.62
N ASP A 184 23.69 -0.93 -16.06
CA ASP A 184 23.82 -2.29 -16.56
C ASP A 184 22.99 -3.22 -15.68
N VAL A 185 22.01 -3.92 -16.25
CA VAL A 185 21.16 -4.89 -15.54
C VAL A 185 20.85 -6.08 -16.45
N SER A 186 20.96 -7.29 -15.91
CA SER A 186 20.68 -8.55 -16.62
C SER A 186 21.41 -8.70 -17.97
N GLY A 187 22.64 -8.18 -18.07
CA GLY A 187 23.44 -8.21 -19.29
C GLY A 187 23.14 -7.10 -20.31
N PHE A 188 22.13 -6.27 -20.06
CA PHE A 188 21.75 -5.14 -20.91
C PHE A 188 22.26 -3.82 -20.35
N ARG A 189 22.74 -2.94 -21.23
CA ARG A 189 23.21 -1.59 -20.90
C ARG A 189 22.19 -0.56 -21.37
N PHE A 190 21.49 0.02 -20.41
CA PHE A 190 20.53 1.09 -20.62
C PHE A 190 21.22 2.46 -20.55
N ARG A 191 20.72 3.41 -21.33
CA ARG A 191 21.23 4.78 -21.38
C ARG A 191 20.08 5.76 -21.41
N THR A 192 20.21 6.86 -20.70
CA THR A 192 19.20 7.92 -20.77
C THR A 192 19.23 8.59 -22.14
N ALA A 193 18.07 8.99 -22.66
CA ALA A 193 17.95 9.70 -23.92
C ALA A 193 18.81 10.97 -23.97
N LYS A 194 18.99 11.62 -22.81
CA LYS A 194 19.91 12.77 -22.67
C LYS A 194 21.37 12.40 -22.98
N LEU A 195 21.84 11.25 -22.49
CA LEU A 195 23.20 10.78 -22.76
C LEU A 195 23.38 10.34 -24.22
N GLU A 196 22.34 9.84 -24.86
CA GLU A 196 22.43 9.41 -26.26
C GLU A 196 22.44 10.60 -27.21
N LYS A 197 21.65 11.64 -26.92
CA LYS A 197 21.70 12.91 -27.66
C LYS A 197 23.07 13.58 -27.64
N SER A 198 23.86 13.40 -26.57
CA SER A 198 25.23 13.92 -26.52
C SER A 198 26.25 13.06 -27.26
N ARG A 199 25.84 11.93 -27.85
CA ARG A 199 26.71 10.98 -28.57
C ARG A 199 26.14 10.63 -29.95
N PRO A 200 26.13 11.57 -30.91
CA PRO A 200 25.51 11.37 -32.22
C PRO A 200 26.18 10.26 -33.07
N PHE A 201 27.41 9.86 -32.74
CA PHE A 201 28.17 8.81 -33.44
C PHE A 201 28.14 7.46 -32.70
N ALA A 202 27.25 7.28 -31.72
CA ALA A 202 27.13 6.00 -31.03
C ALA A 202 26.55 4.93 -31.98
N ALA A 203 27.24 3.79 -32.11
CA ALA A 203 26.80 2.69 -32.96
C ALA A 203 25.51 1.98 -32.49
N ILE A 204 25.13 2.18 -31.22
CA ILE A 204 23.96 1.53 -30.61
C ILE A 204 23.26 2.54 -29.69
N VAL A 205 21.94 2.64 -29.85
CA VAL A 205 20.99 3.46 -29.10
C VAL A 205 20.11 2.51 -28.27
N ASN A 206 20.15 2.66 -26.95
CA ASN A 206 19.45 1.81 -25.97
C ASN A 206 18.72 2.68 -24.92
N SER A 207 18.15 3.80 -25.35
CA SER A 207 17.24 4.61 -24.51
C SER A 207 15.79 4.17 -24.61
N GLU A 208 15.45 3.26 -25.54
CA GLU A 208 14.10 2.72 -25.67
C GLU A 208 13.95 1.47 -24.80
N ILE A 209 12.84 1.42 -24.07
CA ILE A 209 12.48 0.31 -23.17
C ILE A 209 11.13 -0.22 -23.62
N MET A 210 11.01 -1.55 -23.61
CA MET A 210 9.75 -2.26 -23.78
C MET A 210 9.43 -3.03 -22.49
N THR A 211 8.18 -2.93 -22.05
CA THR A 211 7.61 -3.80 -21.01
C THR A 211 6.28 -4.37 -21.47
N THR A 212 5.84 -5.46 -20.84
CA THR A 212 4.57 -6.11 -21.17
C THR A 212 3.66 -6.12 -19.95
N ALA A 213 2.37 -5.82 -20.15
CA ALA A 213 1.36 -5.94 -19.12
C ALA A 213 0.07 -6.51 -19.71
N TYR A 214 -0.78 -7.11 -18.87
CA TYR A 214 -2.10 -7.58 -19.26
C TYR A 214 -3.13 -6.47 -19.09
N ASP A 215 -4.00 -6.28 -20.07
CA ASP A 215 -5.14 -5.37 -19.96
C ASP A 215 -6.30 -5.98 -19.13
N ALA A 216 -7.37 -5.22 -18.93
CA ALA A 216 -8.55 -5.67 -18.19
C ALA A 216 -9.29 -6.86 -18.86
N ASN A 217 -8.94 -7.19 -20.10
CA ASN A 217 -9.49 -8.30 -20.87
C ASN A 217 -8.48 -9.47 -21.01
N GLU A 218 -7.41 -9.47 -20.20
CA GLU A 218 -6.33 -10.46 -20.21
C GLU A 218 -5.52 -10.53 -21.52
N ASN A 219 -5.57 -9.48 -22.35
CA ASN A 219 -4.70 -9.40 -23.53
C ASN A 219 -3.31 -8.91 -23.14
N LEU A 220 -2.29 -9.55 -23.70
CA LEU A 220 -0.91 -9.10 -23.55
C LEU A 220 -0.69 -7.82 -24.37
N VAL A 221 -0.34 -6.73 -23.70
CA VAL A 221 -0.07 -5.43 -24.31
C VAL A 221 1.40 -5.06 -24.11
N HIS A 222 2.03 -4.63 -25.21
CA HIS A 222 3.40 -4.13 -25.21
C HIS A 222 3.41 -2.61 -25.01
N TYR A 223 4.12 -2.16 -23.98
CA TYR A 223 4.33 -0.74 -23.67
C TYR A 223 5.75 -0.37 -24.04
N TYR A 224 5.88 0.76 -24.75
CA TYR A 224 7.15 1.29 -25.18
C TYR A 224 7.38 2.66 -24.53
N GLY A 225 8.59 2.87 -24.04
CA GLY A 225 8.96 4.10 -23.36
C GLY A 225 10.38 4.54 -23.69
N VAL A 226 10.62 5.83 -23.59
CA VAL A 226 11.96 6.43 -23.75
C VAL A 226 12.50 6.80 -22.39
N LEU A 227 13.63 6.21 -22.03
CA LEU A 227 14.32 6.37 -20.75
C LEU A 227 14.84 7.80 -20.56
N GLN A 228 14.29 8.51 -19.59
CA GLN A 228 14.72 9.86 -19.26
C GLN A 228 15.74 9.87 -18.13
N ASN A 229 15.51 9.06 -17.09
CA ASN A 229 16.34 9.06 -15.88
C ASN A 229 16.38 7.66 -15.25
N ILE A 230 17.47 7.36 -14.55
CA ILE A 230 17.66 6.11 -13.83
C ILE A 230 17.97 6.45 -12.37
N VAL A 231 17.11 6.03 -11.46
CA VAL A 231 17.26 6.30 -10.02
C VAL A 231 17.50 4.98 -9.29
N LYS A 232 18.65 4.85 -8.63
CA LYS A 232 18.93 3.73 -7.72
C LYS A 232 18.69 4.18 -6.29
N TYR A 233 17.84 3.44 -5.59
CA TYR A 233 17.65 3.56 -4.15
C TYR A 233 18.41 2.43 -3.46
N GLU A 234 19.27 2.79 -2.53
CA GLU A 234 20.00 1.87 -1.66
C GLU A 234 19.42 1.98 -0.26
N PHE A 235 18.93 0.87 0.27
CA PHE A 235 18.26 0.79 1.57
C PHE A 235 19.24 0.30 2.62
N ASP A 236 19.41 1.07 3.70
CA ASP A 236 20.28 0.67 4.81
C ASP A 236 19.66 -0.49 5.60
N GLY A 237 20.47 -1.46 6.01
CA GLY A 237 19.99 -2.59 6.81
C GLY A 237 20.92 -3.79 6.83
N SER A 238 20.36 -4.94 7.24
CA SER A 238 21.11 -6.17 7.53
C SER A 238 21.79 -6.81 6.31
N LYS A 239 21.36 -6.46 5.10
CA LYS A 239 21.92 -6.96 3.84
C LYS A 239 21.94 -5.86 2.78
N PRO A 240 22.78 -5.97 1.74
CA PRO A 240 22.72 -5.03 0.63
C PRO A 240 21.38 -5.18 -0.10
N LEU A 241 20.54 -4.15 -0.04
CA LEU A 241 19.28 -4.06 -0.76
C LEU A 241 19.26 -2.78 -1.59
N SER A 242 19.06 -2.91 -2.90
CA SER A 242 18.88 -1.76 -3.78
C SER A 242 17.82 -2.01 -4.82
N VAL A 243 17.01 -0.99 -5.10
CA VAL A 243 15.97 -0.98 -6.13
C VAL A 243 16.32 0.09 -7.16
N VAL A 244 16.16 -0.22 -8.44
CA VAL A 244 16.48 0.68 -9.54
C VAL A 244 15.19 0.99 -10.30
N PHE A 245 14.88 2.27 -10.44
CA PHE A 245 13.72 2.75 -11.18
C PHE A 245 14.17 3.39 -12.49
N PHE A 246 13.48 3.02 -13.56
CA PHE A 246 13.66 3.58 -14.89
C PHE A 246 12.50 4.52 -15.17
N GLU A 247 12.78 5.82 -15.09
CA GLU A 247 11.81 6.88 -15.35
C GLU A 247 11.73 7.09 -16.87
N CYS A 248 10.57 6.78 -17.45
CA CYS A 248 10.39 6.76 -18.89
C CYS A 248 9.22 7.64 -19.33
N ASP A 249 9.36 8.26 -20.50
CA ASP A 249 8.23 8.80 -21.24
C ASP A 249 7.54 7.65 -21.97
N TRP A 250 6.37 7.24 -21.50
CA TRP A 250 5.60 6.12 -22.07
C TRP A 250 4.68 6.57 -23.22
N PHE A 251 4.47 5.70 -24.20
CA PHE A 251 3.62 5.95 -25.37
C PHE A 251 2.39 5.05 -25.39
N HIS A 252 1.31 5.55 -25.98
CA HIS A 252 0.05 4.79 -26.02
C HIS A 252 0.23 3.53 -26.88
N PRO A 253 -0.10 2.33 -26.37
CA PRO A 253 0.22 1.06 -27.05
C PRO A 253 -0.52 0.83 -28.38
N HIS A 254 -1.68 1.46 -28.57
CA HIS A 254 -2.45 1.35 -29.82
C HIS A 254 -2.30 2.55 -30.76
N ASN A 255 -2.21 3.77 -30.20
CA ASN A 255 -2.25 5.01 -30.99
C ASN A 255 -0.88 5.70 -31.09
N GLY A 256 0.10 5.23 -30.31
CA GLY A 256 1.42 5.82 -30.21
C GLY A 256 2.57 4.96 -30.70
N THR A 257 2.27 3.78 -31.22
CA THR A 257 3.25 2.85 -31.79
C THR A 257 2.79 2.34 -33.14
N ARG A 258 3.71 2.26 -34.11
CA ARG A 258 3.49 1.63 -35.41
C ARG A 258 4.54 0.55 -35.61
N VAL A 259 4.11 -0.66 -35.92
CA VAL A 259 5.03 -1.75 -36.28
C VAL A 259 5.17 -1.78 -37.79
N ASP A 260 6.40 -1.78 -38.29
CA ASP A 260 6.68 -1.91 -39.72
C ASP A 260 6.67 -3.38 -40.19
N ASN A 261 6.83 -3.59 -41.49
CA ASN A 261 6.82 -4.93 -42.09
C ASN A 261 8.03 -5.80 -41.66
N PHE A 262 9.01 -5.23 -40.98
CA PHE A 262 10.20 -5.91 -40.46
C PHE A 262 10.11 -6.16 -38.95
N GLY A 263 8.99 -5.81 -38.31
CA GLY A 263 8.78 -5.98 -36.88
C GLY A 263 9.43 -4.88 -36.03
N MET A 264 9.94 -3.80 -36.63
CA MET A 264 10.43 -2.64 -35.88
C MET A 264 9.30 -1.74 -35.45
N VAL A 265 9.38 -1.23 -34.22
CA VAL A 265 8.34 -0.39 -33.62
C VAL A 265 8.76 1.07 -33.64
N GLU A 266 8.01 1.89 -34.35
CA GLU A 266 8.20 3.34 -34.40
C GLU A 266 7.29 4.02 -33.37
N LEU A 267 7.89 4.94 -32.58
CA LEU A 267 7.17 5.71 -31.58
C LEU A 267 6.67 7.04 -32.14
N LYS A 268 5.36 7.29 -32.04
CA LYS A 268 4.76 8.59 -32.37
C LYS A 268 4.94 9.54 -31.19
N HIS A 269 5.97 10.37 -31.29
CA HIS A 269 6.44 11.27 -30.23
C HIS A 269 5.36 12.24 -29.67
N GLY A 270 4.32 12.54 -30.45
CA GLY A 270 3.19 13.39 -30.04
C GLY A 270 2.06 12.67 -29.29
N SER A 271 2.20 11.39 -29.00
CA SER A 271 1.18 10.55 -28.35
C SER A 271 1.69 9.90 -27.05
N LYS A 272 2.45 10.69 -26.29
CA LYS A 272 2.86 10.33 -24.94
C LYS A 272 1.63 10.08 -24.07
N LEU A 273 1.68 9.04 -23.27
CA LEU A 273 0.71 8.83 -22.20
C LEU A 273 0.88 9.96 -21.18
N GLN A 274 -0.21 10.67 -20.90
CA GLN A 274 -0.25 11.58 -19.77
C GLN A 274 -0.46 10.74 -18.51
N GLY A 275 0.52 10.81 -17.60
CA GLY A 275 0.45 10.20 -16.27
C GLY A 275 -0.43 11.01 -15.32
#